data_AF-A0A355YZB5-F1
#
_entry.id   AF-A0A355YZB5-F1
#
_cell.length_a   1.000
_cell.length_b   1.000
_cell.length_c   1.000
_cell.angle_alpha   90.00
_cell.angle_beta   90.00
_cell.angle_gamma   90.00
#
_symmetry.space_group_name_H-M   'P 1'
#
loop_
_entity.id
_entity.type
_entity.pdbx_description
1 polymer ?
#
loop_
_entity_poly.entity_id
_entity_poly.type
_entity_poly.pdbx_seq_one_letter_code
_entity_poly.pdbx_strand_id
1 'polypeptide(L)' 'PKSYAFAILGAEYVLKLLPRGTHDYAKFIRPSEMAHWARTASLEVREQTGLTYNPITRHYRLVPHDVSVNYMMYCRKASE' A
#
# COMPACT_ATOMS: atom_id res chain seq x y z
N PRO A 1 -3.42 -13.16 4.33
CA PRO A 1 -3.21 -12.44 5.62
C PRO A 1 -4.56 -11.96 6.21
N LYS A 2 -5.03 -12.60 7.30
CA LYS A 2 -6.35 -12.36 7.92
C LYS A 2 -6.42 -11.11 8.81
N SER A 3 -5.28 -10.69 9.37
CA SER A 3 -5.11 -9.46 10.16
C SER A 3 -5.34 -8.17 9.36
N TYR A 4 -5.43 -8.31 8.04
CA TYR A 4 -5.40 -7.26 7.05
C TYR A 4 -6.73 -6.56 6.79
N ALA A 5 -7.75 -7.37 6.53
CA ALA A 5 -9.11 -6.90 6.42
C ALA A 5 -9.57 -6.27 7.74
N PHE A 6 -9.07 -6.76 8.87
CA PHE A 6 -9.39 -6.23 10.21
C PHE A 6 -8.80 -4.84 10.48
N ALA A 7 -7.60 -4.52 9.97
CA ALA A 7 -7.01 -3.18 10.16
C ALA A 7 -7.71 -2.12 9.28
N ILE A 8 -8.08 -2.48 8.04
CA ILE A 8 -8.84 -1.62 7.13
C ILE A 8 -10.28 -1.45 7.62
N LEU A 9 -10.96 -2.53 8.05
CA LEU A 9 -12.25 -2.42 8.72
C LEU A 9 -12.14 -1.60 10.01
N GLY A 10 -11.06 -1.74 10.78
CA GLY A 10 -10.84 -0.93 11.98
C GLY A 10 -10.74 0.56 11.68
N ALA A 11 -9.99 0.95 10.65
CA ALA A 11 -9.85 2.36 10.26
C ALA A 11 -11.13 2.93 9.60
N GLU A 12 -11.86 2.15 8.79
CA GLU A 12 -13.14 2.57 8.21
C GLU A 12 -14.27 2.61 9.25
N TYR A 13 -14.41 1.58 10.10
CA TYR A 13 -15.53 1.43 11.04
C TYR A 13 -15.31 2.13 12.39
N VAL A 14 -14.08 2.25 12.90
CA VAL A 14 -13.80 2.85 14.23
C VAL A 14 -13.42 4.33 14.14
N LEU A 15 -12.75 4.77 13.06
CA LEU A 15 -12.21 6.14 12.96
C LEU A 15 -12.98 7.09 12.02
N LYS A 16 -13.96 6.62 11.23
CA LYS A 16 -14.78 7.43 10.29
C LYS A 16 -13.96 8.33 9.33
N LEU A 17 -12.73 7.93 8.99
CA LEU A 17 -11.82 8.76 8.19
C LEU A 17 -12.13 8.74 6.67
N LEU A 18 -12.91 7.78 6.18
CA LEU A 18 -13.18 7.60 4.73
C LEU A 18 -14.65 7.22 4.44
N PRO A 19 -15.20 7.64 3.29
CA PRO A 19 -16.57 7.29 2.88
C PRO A 19 -16.72 5.81 2.55
N ARG A 20 -17.86 5.24 2.97
CA ARG A 20 -18.22 3.83 2.83
C ARG A 20 -18.18 3.36 1.37
N GLY A 21 -17.63 2.17 1.13
CA GLY A 21 -17.67 1.50 -0.18
C GLY A 21 -16.49 1.79 -1.11
N THR A 22 -15.42 2.42 -0.62
CA THR A 22 -14.23 2.75 -1.43
C THR A 22 -13.20 1.61 -1.50
N HIS A 23 -13.31 0.59 -0.64
CA HIS A 23 -12.38 -0.53 -0.58
C HIS A 23 -12.98 -1.81 -1.15
N ASP A 24 -13.00 -1.90 -2.48
CA ASP A 24 -13.19 -3.18 -3.16
C ASP A 24 -11.85 -3.93 -3.17
N TYR A 25 -11.71 -4.93 -2.31
CA TYR A 25 -10.49 -5.75 -2.22
C TYR A 25 -10.15 -6.42 -3.56
N ALA A 26 -11.13 -6.67 -4.43
CA ALA A 26 -10.89 -7.25 -5.75
C ALA A 26 -10.15 -6.29 -6.70
N LYS A 27 -10.15 -4.98 -6.43
CA LYS A 27 -9.43 -3.96 -7.21
C LYS A 27 -8.03 -3.66 -6.66
N PHE A 28 -7.64 -4.28 -5.55
CA PHE A 28 -6.33 -4.06 -4.96
C PHE A 28 -5.25 -4.75 -5.80
N ILE A 29 -4.44 -3.96 -6.50
CA ILE A 29 -3.26 -4.43 -7.22
C ILE A 29 -2.22 -4.88 -6.19
N ARG A 30 -1.78 -6.14 -6.26
CA ARG A 30 -0.74 -6.63 -5.35
C ARG A 30 0.63 -6.04 -5.74
N PRO A 31 1.53 -5.82 -4.78
CA PRO A 31 2.89 -5.35 -5.07
C PRO A 31 3.62 -6.23 -6.10
N SER A 32 3.39 -7.54 -6.10
CA SER A 32 3.95 -8.48 -7.07
C SER A 32 3.43 -8.25 -8.50
N GLU A 33 2.15 -7.91 -8.65
CA GLU A 33 1.52 -7.62 -9.94
C GLU A 33 2.07 -6.30 -10.50
N MET A 34 2.12 -5.26 -9.66
CA MET A 34 2.71 -3.97 -10.06
C MET A 34 4.20 -4.09 -10.38
N ALA A 35 4.97 -4.86 -9.61
CA ALA A 35 6.39 -5.08 -9.88
C ALA A 35 6.60 -5.85 -11.19
N HIS A 36 5.70 -6.77 -11.54
CA HIS A 36 5.74 -7.44 -12.85
C HIS A 36 5.50 -6.44 -13.99
N TRP A 37 4.47 -5.61 -13.90
CA TRP A 37 4.21 -4.59 -14.92
C TRP A 37 5.33 -3.56 -15.03
N ALA A 38 5.93 -3.16 -13.92
CA ALA A 38 7.08 -2.26 -13.91
C ALA A 38 8.26 -2.85 -14.72
N ARG A 39 8.58 -4.13 -14.51
CA ARG A 39 9.63 -4.81 -15.28
C ARG A 39 9.30 -4.88 -16.77
N THR A 40 8.05 -5.21 -17.12
CA THR A 40 7.59 -5.23 -18.52
C THR A 40 7.67 -3.85 -19.18
N ALA A 41 7.54 -2.77 -18.40
CA ALA A 41 7.69 -1.40 -18.85
C ALA A 41 9.15 -0.89 -18.85
N SER A 42 10.15 -1.78 -18.74
CA SER A 42 11.58 -1.43 -18.65
C SER A 42 11.91 -0.52 -17.46
N LEU A 43 11.21 -0.72 -16.34
CA LEU A 43 11.49 -0.08 -15.07
C LEU A 43 12.08 -1.08 -14.07
N GLU A 44 13.07 -0.64 -13.31
CA GLU A 44 13.64 -1.37 -12.20
C GLU A 44 13.02 -0.89 -10.89
N VAL A 45 12.45 -1.83 -10.13
CA VAL A 45 11.88 -1.57 -8.80
C VAL A 45 13.02 -1.46 -7.79
N ARG A 46 13.18 -0.28 -7.19
CA ARG A 46 14.27 0.03 -6.26
C ARG A 46 13.86 -0.13 -4.80
N GLU A 47 12.71 0.40 -4.44
CA GLU A 47 12.23 0.39 -3.07
C GLU A 47 10.71 0.21 -3.03
N GLN A 48 10.25 -0.44 -1.97
CA GLN A 48 8.84 -0.52 -1.64
C GLN A 48 8.67 -0.23 -0.14
N THR A 49 7.72 0.63 0.18
CA THR A 49 7.46 1.05 1.56
C THR A 49 5.97 1.16 1.82
N GLY A 50 5.55 0.86 3.04
CA GLY A 50 4.19 1.09 3.48
C GLY A 50 4.00 2.47 4.07
N LEU A 51 2.75 2.85 4.27
CA LEU A 51 2.34 4.03 5.00
C LEU A 51 1.48 3.60 6.19
N THR A 52 1.85 4.03 7.38
CA THR A 52 1.04 3.85 8.59
C THR A 52 0.54 5.18 9.13
N TYR A 53 -0.61 5.15 9.80
CA TYR A 53 -1.22 6.31 10.43
C TYR A 53 -1.26 6.11 11.94
N ASN A 54 -0.72 7.07 12.69
CA ASN A 54 -0.85 7.10 14.13
C ASN A 54 -2.08 7.94 14.50
N PRO A 55 -3.16 7.35 15.04
CA PRO A 55 -4.39 8.08 15.36
C PRO A 55 -4.25 9.02 16.56
N ILE A 56 -3.28 8.78 17.45
CA ILE A 56 -3.04 9.61 18.64
C ILE A 56 -2.32 10.89 18.23
N THR A 57 -1.21 10.75 17.49
CA THR A 57 -0.44 11.93 17.03
C THR A 57 -1.02 12.54 15.76
N ARG A 58 -1.92 11.84 15.06
CA ARG A 58 -2.49 12.19 13.75
C ARG A 58 -1.44 12.40 12.66
N HIS A 59 -0.31 11.70 12.77
CA HIS A 59 0.77 11.76 11.78
C HIS A 59 0.84 10.48 10.97
N TYR A 60 1.14 10.65 9.68
CA TYR A 60 1.51 9.55 8.80
C TYR A 60 3.02 9.32 8.87
N ARG A 61 3.44 8.06 8.74
CA ARG A 61 4.85 7.68 8.67
C ARG A 61 5.04 6.57 7.64
N LEU A 62 6.16 6.63 6.93
CA LEU A 62 6.62 5.52 6.10
C LEU A 62 7.11 4.36 6.96
N VAL A 63 6.73 3.15 6.59
CA VAL A 63 7.16 1.91 7.23
C VAL A 63 7.98 1.12 6.21
N PRO A 64 9.32 1.19 6.30
CA PRO A 64 10.19 0.46 5.39
C PRO A 64 9.82 -1.03 5.39
N HIS A 65 9.72 -1.62 4.21
CA HIS A 65 9.44 -3.04 3.98
C HIS A 65 8.07 -3.57 4.45
N ASP A 66 7.19 -2.75 5.03
CA ASP A 66 5.82 -3.17 5.37
C ASP A 66 4.83 -2.79 4.27
N VAL A 67 4.86 -3.54 3.18
CA VAL A 67 3.90 -3.41 2.08
C VAL A 67 2.63 -4.21 2.31
N SER A 68 2.37 -4.60 3.57
CA SER A 68 1.22 -5.43 3.85
C SER A 68 -0.03 -4.67 3.45
N VAL A 69 -0.28 -3.44 3.99
CA VAL A 69 -1.56 -2.61 4.01
C VAL A 69 -1.79 -1.69 2.83
N ASN A 70 -0.70 -1.12 2.39
CA ASN A 70 -0.63 -0.26 1.25
C ASN A 70 0.84 -0.23 0.89
N TYR A 71 1.14 0.25 -0.29
CA TYR A 71 2.52 0.35 -0.70
C TYR A 71 2.72 1.56 -1.60
N MET A 72 3.89 2.15 -1.47
CA MET A 72 4.50 3.04 -2.44
C MET A 72 5.66 2.29 -3.07
N MET A 73 5.79 2.39 -4.39
CA MET A 73 6.86 1.73 -5.14
C MET A 73 7.69 2.78 -5.88
N TYR A 74 8.99 2.80 -5.60
CA TYR A 74 9.93 3.63 -6.33
C TYR A 74 10.56 2.80 -7.46
N CYS A 75 10.40 3.31 -8.69
CA CYS A 75 10.94 2.71 -9.89
C CYS A 75 11.89 3.69 -10.60
N ARG A 76 12.94 3.17 -11.19
CA ARG A 76 13.85 3.91 -12.08
C ARG A 76 13.85 3.27 -13.46
N LYS A 77 14.02 4.04 -14.52
CA LYS A 77 14.29 3.48 -15.86
C LYS A 77 15.48 2.52 -15.76
N ALA A 78 15.32 1.29 -16.26
CA ALA A 78 16.43 0.37 -16.39
C ALA A 78 17.46 1.02 -17.32
N SER A 79 18.68 1.24 -16.81
CA SER A 79 19.81 1.63 -17.66
C SER A 79 20.13 0.47 -18.59
N GLU A 80 20.35 0.78 -19.87
CA GLU A 80 20.84 -0.18 -20.88
C GLU A 80 22.15 -0.83 -20.46
#